data_AF-A0A7C1A0I6-F1
#
_entry.id   AF-A0A7C1A0I6-F1
#
_cell.length_a   1.000
_cell.length_b   1.000
_cell.length_c   1.000
_cell.angle_alpha   90.00
_cell.angle_beta   90.00
_cell.angle_gamma   90.00
#
_symmetry.space_group_name_H-M   'P 1'
#
loop_
_entity.id
_entity.type
_entity.pdbx_description
1 polymer ?
#
loop_
_entity_poly.entity_id
_entity_poly.type
_entity_poly.pdbx_seq_one_letter_code
_entity_poly.pdbx_strand_id
1 'polypeptide(L)'
;MSDIIHWLVSIAEGFGGYLGIFVVSILGNLIPFIPIPYLVAVYLYTAYMPGSHPLIVGIVSGFGGGVGKLIVFALTRGAALLISQE
;
A
#
# COMPACT_ATOMS: atom_id res chain seq x y z
N MET A 1 3.31 9.60 -13.85
CA MET A 1 3.03 8.16 -13.57
C MET A 1 4.30 7.46 -13.10
N SER A 2 5.46 7.68 -13.75
CA SER A 2 6.79 7.22 -13.31
C SER A 2 7.15 7.69 -11.90
N ASP A 3 6.89 8.95 -11.59
CA ASP A 3 7.46 9.59 -10.39
C ASP A 3 6.85 9.04 -9.08
N ILE A 4 5.56 8.73 -9.10
CA ILE A 4 4.87 8.08 -7.97
C ILE A 4 5.41 6.67 -7.75
N ILE A 5 5.67 5.92 -8.82
CA ILE A 5 6.23 4.57 -8.71
C ILE A 5 7.66 4.65 -8.17
N HIS A 6 8.49 5.55 -8.70
CA HIS A 6 9.85 5.77 -8.17
C HIS A 6 9.82 6.19 -6.70
N TRP A 7 8.89 7.04 -6.29
CA TRP A 7 8.71 7.42 -4.90
C TRP A 7 8.31 6.23 -4.01
N LEU A 8 7.35 5.40 -4.44
CA LEU A 8 6.95 4.20 -3.70
C LEU A 8 8.10 3.18 -3.59
N VAL A 9 8.88 3.00 -4.66
CA VAL A 9 10.05 2.12 -4.65
C VAL A 9 11.11 2.67 -3.70
N SER A 10 11.38 3.98 -3.70
CA SER A 10 12.32 4.59 -2.76
C SER A 10 11.91 4.42 -1.29
N ILE A 11 10.60 4.43 -1.02
CA ILE A 11 10.05 4.10 0.30
C ILE A 11 10.27 2.62 0.62
N ALA A 12 9.97 1.71 -0.32
CA ALA A 12 10.20 0.28 -0.11
C ALA A 12 11.66 -0.03 0.19
N GLU A 13 12.59 0.60 -0.52
CA GLU A 13 14.03 0.48 -0.30
C GLU A 13 14.47 1.06 1.05
N GLY A 14 13.90 2.19 1.47
CA GLY A 14 14.22 2.84 2.74
C GLY A 14 13.82 2.02 3.98
N PHE A 15 12.71 1.28 3.91
CA PHE A 15 12.30 0.36 4.99
C PHE A 15 12.95 -1.03 4.86
N GLY A 16 13.27 -1.45 3.64
CA GLY A 16 13.90 -2.73 3.33
C GLY A 16 12.98 -3.94 3.53
N GLY A 17 13.18 -4.98 2.70
CA GLY A 17 12.58 -6.29 2.92
C GLY A 17 11.04 -6.31 2.80
N TYR A 18 10.43 -7.25 3.52
CA TYR A 18 8.98 -7.41 3.59
C TYR A 18 8.26 -6.21 4.25
N LEU A 19 8.96 -5.44 5.09
CA LEU A 19 8.39 -4.29 5.79
C LEU A 19 8.13 -3.12 4.83
N GLY A 20 9.03 -2.89 3.87
CA GLY A 20 8.82 -1.91 2.81
C GLY A 20 7.58 -2.20 1.96
N ILE A 21 7.38 -3.48 1.60
CA ILE A 21 6.17 -3.93 0.88
C ILE A 21 4.90 -3.64 1.68
N PHE A 22 4.92 -3.92 2.98
CA PHE A 22 3.79 -3.68 3.87
C PHE A 22 3.39 -2.20 3.88
N VAL A 23 4.36 -1.31 4.09
CA VAL A 23 4.15 0.14 4.13
C VAL A 23 3.66 0.66 2.77
N VAL A 24 4.29 0.25 1.67
CA VAL A 24 3.86 0.63 0.32
C VAL A 24 2.44 0.14 0.02
N SER A 25 2.06 -1.03 0.53
CA SER A 25 0.72 -1.58 0.34
C SER A 25 -0.34 -0.81 1.14
N ILE A 26 -0.01 -0.33 2.34
CA ILE A 26 -0.88 0.57 3.11
C ILE A 26 -1.03 1.90 2.36
N LEU A 27 0.08 2.57 2.03
CA LEU A 27 0.08 3.88 1.38
C LEU A 27 -0.62 3.85 0.01
N GLY A 28 -0.35 2.81 -0.78
CA GLY A 28 -0.99 2.60 -2.07
C GLY A 28 -2.50 2.35 -1.99
N ASN A 29 -3.01 1.85 -0.86
CA ASN A 29 -4.44 1.64 -0.62
C ASN A 29 -5.12 2.75 0.18
N LEU A 30 -4.35 3.70 0.72
CA LEU A 30 -4.84 4.80 1.55
C LEU A 30 -5.53 5.90 0.72
N ILE A 31 -5.22 6.00 -0.57
CA ILE A 31 -5.86 6.99 -1.44
C ILE A 31 -7.21 6.42 -1.92
N PRO A 32 -8.36 6.98 -1.50
CA PRO A 32 -9.66 6.37 -1.76
C PRO A 32 -10.06 6.39 -3.25
N PHE A 33 -9.45 7.27 -4.06
CA PHE A 33 -9.89 7.61 -5.41
C PHE A 33 -8.81 7.57 -6.49
N ILE A 34 -7.55 7.21 -6.16
CA ILE A 34 -6.49 7.07 -7.16
C ILE A 34 -6.10 5.59 -7.23
N PRO A 35 -6.24 4.93 -8.40
CA PRO A 35 -5.66 3.62 -8.61
C PRO A 35 -4.14 3.78 -8.69
N ILE A 36 -3.49 3.93 -7.54
CA ILE A 36 -2.04 3.79 -7.46
C ILE A 36 -1.76 2.34 -7.85
N PRO A 37 -0.89 2.09 -8.85
CA PRO A 37 -0.52 0.74 -9.25
C PRO A 37 0.42 0.12 -8.20
N TYR A 38 -0.01 0.01 -6.94
CA TYR A 38 0.80 -0.52 -5.85
C TYR A 38 1.16 -1.98 -6.10
N LEU A 39 0.25 -2.75 -6.73
CA LEU A 39 0.51 -4.11 -7.17
C LEU A 39 1.68 -4.19 -8.16
N VAL A 40 1.89 -3.15 -8.99
CA VAL A 40 3.06 -3.08 -9.87
C VAL A 40 4.32 -2.92 -9.04
N ALA A 41 4.33 -2.06 -8.02
CA ALA A 41 5.48 -1.94 -7.12
C ALA A 41 5.77 -3.25 -6.36
N VAL A 42 4.74 -3.94 -5.87
CA VAL A 42 4.86 -5.25 -5.20
C VAL A 42 5.37 -6.32 -6.16
N TYR A 43 4.87 -6.34 -7.40
CA TYR A 43 5.30 -7.25 -8.44
C TYR A 43 6.76 -7.02 -8.82
N LEU A 44 7.16 -5.77 -9.08
CA LEU A 44 8.54 -5.41 -9.42
C LEU A 44 9.48 -5.76 -8.27
N TYR A 45 9.09 -5.48 -7.02
CA TYR A 45 9.87 -5.89 -5.86
C TYR A 45 10.07 -7.42 -5.82
N THR A 46 9.01 -8.21 -6.03
CA THR A 46 9.11 -9.68 -6.05
C THR A 46 9.97 -10.18 -7.22
N ALA A 47 9.89 -9.52 -8.38
CA ALA A 47 10.61 -9.92 -9.58
C ALA A 47 12.11 -9.61 -9.53
N TYR A 48 12.51 -8.48 -8.92
CA TYR A 48 13.89 -8.00 -8.95
C TYR A 48 14.67 -8.25 -7.66
N MET A 49 14.03 -8.52 -6.52
CA MET A 49 14.71 -8.71 -5.23
C MET A 49 15.11 -10.19 -5.03
N PRO A 50 16.42 -10.54 -5.04
CA PRO A 50 16.88 -11.91 -4.88
C PRO A 50 16.53 -12.44 -3.48
N GLY A 51 15.89 -13.61 -3.42
CA GLY A 51 15.49 -14.25 -2.15
C GLY A 51 14.10 -13.88 -1.63
N SER A 52 13.34 -13.05 -2.36
CA SER A 52 11.94 -12.77 -2.03
C SER A 52 11.05 -13.98 -2.34
N HIS A 53 10.29 -14.46 -1.35
CA HIS A 53 9.29 -15.52 -1.57
C HIS A 53 7.96 -14.89 -2.00
N PRO A 54 7.45 -15.17 -3.21
CA PRO A 54 6.24 -14.53 -3.73
C PRO A 54 5.02 -14.69 -2.81
N LEU A 55 4.93 -15.83 -2.14
CA LEU A 55 3.83 -16.14 -1.23
C LEU A 55 3.86 -15.26 0.03
N ILE A 56 5.04 -15.01 0.60
CA ILE A 56 5.21 -14.13 1.76
C ILE A 56 4.95 -12.68 1.36
N VAL A 57 5.49 -12.24 0.22
CA VAL A 57 5.23 -10.91 -0.33
C VAL A 57 3.73 -10.69 -0.58
N GLY A 58 3.04 -11.68 -1.13
CA GLY A 58 1.59 -11.66 -1.36
C GLY A 58 0.78 -11.53 -0.07
N ILE A 59 1.10 -12.32 0.96
CA ILE A 59 0.42 -12.23 2.27
C ILE A 59 0.65 -10.86 2.91
N VAL A 60 1.89 -10.38 2.92
CA VAL A 60 2.25 -9.12 3.55
C VAL A 60 1.62 -7.93 2.83
N SER A 61 1.66 -7.92 1.48
CA SER A 61 1.01 -6.87 0.69
C SER A 61 -0.51 -6.92 0.78
N GLY A 62 -1.11 -8.11 0.83
CA GLY A 62 -2.54 -8.30 1.04
C GLY A 62 -3.00 -7.77 2.39
N PHE A 63 -2.26 -8.07 3.46
CA PHE A 63 -2.55 -7.55 4.79
C PHE A 63 -2.39 -6.02 4.87
N GLY A 64 -1.32 -5.48 4.30
CA GLY A 64 -1.11 -4.03 4.21
C GLY A 64 -2.22 -3.31 3.42
N GLY A 65 -2.66 -3.90 2.31
CA GLY A 65 -3.77 -3.37 1.52
C GLY A 65 -5.10 -3.39 2.29
N GLY A 66 -5.37 -4.49 3.02
CA GLY A 66 -6.52 -4.59 3.91
C GLY A 66 -6.53 -3.51 4.99
N VAL A 67 -5.40 -3.30 5.67
CA VAL A 67 -5.23 -2.23 6.66
C VAL A 67 -5.46 -0.85 6.03
N GLY A 68 -4.89 -0.58 4.86
CA GLY A 68 -5.11 0.68 4.14
C GLY A 68 -6.59 0.95 3.88
N LYS A 69 -7.36 -0.06 3.46
CA LYS A 69 -8.81 0.05 3.25
C LYS A 69 -9.60 0.26 4.54
N LEU A 70 -9.21 -0.39 5.63
CA LEU A 70 -9.84 -0.16 6.93
C LEU A 70 -9.63 1.28 7.43
N ILE A 71 -8.45 1.86 7.20
CA ILE A 71 -8.18 3.27 7.55
C ILE A 71 -9.07 4.18 6.71
N VAL A 72 -9.15 3.98 5.39
CA VAL A 72 -10.02 4.77 4.52
C VAL A 72 -11.49 4.65 4.93
N PHE A 73 -11.94 3.45 5.25
CA PHE A 73 -13.30 3.22 5.73
C PHE A 73 -13.57 3.98 7.03
N ALA A 74 -12.67 3.89 8.01
CA ALA A 74 -12.80 4.57 9.29
C ALA A 74 -12.84 6.10 9.13
N LEU A 75 -11.94 6.66 8.30
CA LEU A 75 -11.89 8.10 8.01
C LEU A 75 -13.17 8.57 7.31
N THR A 76 -13.61 7.85 6.27
CA THR A 76 -14.79 8.22 5.48
C THR A 76 -16.06 8.11 6.33
N ARG A 77 -16.17 7.03 7.12
CA ARG A 77 -17.30 6.85 8.05
C ARG A 77 -17.30 7.89 9.16
N GLY A 78 -16.13 8.24 9.70
CA GLY A 78 -16.00 9.30 10.70
C GLY A 78 -16.44 10.65 10.17
N ALA A 79 -16.00 11.01 8.96
CA ALA A 79 -16.45 12.23 8.29
C ALA A 79 -17.96 12.24 8.03
N ALA A 80 -18.53 11.13 7.56
CA ALA A 80 -19.98 11.00 7.33
C ALA A 80 -20.80 11.15 8.62
N LEU A 81 -20.33 10.58 9.74
CA LEU A 81 -20.97 10.74 11.03
C LEU A 81 -20.92 12.19 11.51
N LEU A 82 -19.79 12.87 11.33
CA LEU A 82 -19.64 14.27 11.75
C LEU A 82 -20.61 15.18 10.98
N ILE A 83 -20.73 14.98 9.66
CA ILE A 83 -21.68 15.72 8.82
C ILE A 83 -23.13 15.41 9.19
N SER A 84 -23.45 14.20 9.62
CA SER A 84 -24.83 13.84 10.01
C SER A 84 -25.30 14.45 11.33
N GLN A 85 -24.39 15.04 12.12
CA GLN A 85 -24.72 15.68 13.40
C GLN A 85 -25.00 17.18 13.24
N GLU A 86 -24.83 17.73 12.04
CA GLU A 86 -25.27 19.09 11.64
C GLU A 86 -26.62 19.02 10.91
#